data_AF-A0A485LMZ7-F1
#
_entry.id   AF-A0A485LMZ7-F1
#
_cell.length_a   1.000
_cell.length_b   1.000
_cell.length_c   1.000
_cell.angle_alpha   90.00
_cell.angle_beta   90.00
_cell.angle_gamma   90.00
#
_symmetry.space_group_name_H-M   'P 1'
#
loop_
_entity.id
_entity.type
_entity.pdbx_description
1 polymer ?
#
loop_
_entity_poly.entity_id
_entity_poly.type
_entity_poly.pdbx_seq_one_letter_code
_entity_poly.pdbx_strand_id
1 'polypeptide(L)'
;MASQGKSLSGVLHTLSSIVHSNTIVATVQGLAQRYVGYGVHLKHYSLFGTILLATLEDVSGDTWSMQLKHAYLSAYSLVLYIMLPILLTADIADVPEGIPATITHIVSISAWATRRTLAFDYGMRFHPGDAVWFGLPIACDDNDDDNVVHRHFCILSICNVGGAHTIDLCVVDVGTASDWLLHPRRSR
;
A
#
# COMPACT_ATOMS: atom_id res chain seq x y z
N MET A 1 16.59 -1.80 -5.22
CA MET A 1 16.42 -2.82 -4.16
C MET A 1 16.83 -2.28 -2.78
N ALA A 2 16.20 -1.21 -2.30
CA ALA A 2 16.59 -0.56 -1.03
C ALA A 2 15.39 -0.06 -0.19
N SER A 3 14.17 -0.47 -0.52
CA SER A 3 12.95 -0.06 0.20
C SER A 3 12.67 -0.96 1.41
N GLN A 4 12.87 -2.27 1.30
CA GLN A 4 12.60 -3.23 2.38
C GLN A 4 13.54 -3.08 3.59
N GLY A 5 14.83 -2.82 3.37
CA GLY A 5 15.76 -2.53 4.46
C GLY A 5 15.40 -1.24 5.22
N LYS A 6 14.90 -0.22 4.50
CA LYS A 6 14.44 1.04 5.09
C LYS A 6 13.16 0.87 5.90
N SER A 7 12.21 0.04 5.44
CA SER A 7 10.98 -0.22 6.20
C SER A 7 11.28 -0.97 7.50
N LEU A 8 12.16 -1.98 7.47
CA LEU A 8 12.57 -2.71 8.68
C LEU A 8 13.31 -1.81 9.67
N SER A 9 14.27 -1.01 9.19
CA SER A 9 14.96 -0.02 10.03
C SER A 9 13.99 1.02 10.59
N GLY A 10 12.96 1.40 9.82
CA GLY A 10 11.89 2.27 10.26
C GLY A 10 11.08 1.65 11.40
N VAL A 11 10.65 0.40 11.26
CA VAL A 11 9.93 -0.33 12.33
C VAL A 11 10.79 -0.45 13.60
N LEU A 12 12.08 -0.76 13.46
CA LEU A 12 13.01 -0.85 14.60
C LEU A 12 13.22 0.51 15.29
N HIS A 13 13.40 1.57 14.49
CA HIS A 13 13.49 2.94 15.01
C HIS A 13 12.19 3.34 15.70
N THR A 14 11.03 3.00 15.14
CA THR A 14 9.73 3.26 15.73
C THR A 14 9.59 2.51 17.06
N LEU A 15 9.90 1.21 17.12
CA LEU A 15 9.88 0.44 18.38
C LEU A 15 10.78 1.08 19.45
N SER A 16 12.02 1.43 19.08
CA SER A 16 12.98 2.04 20.00
C SER A 16 12.58 3.44 20.45
N SER A 17 12.21 4.32 19.50
CA SER A 17 11.84 5.71 19.76
C SER A 17 10.52 5.84 20.51
N ILE A 18 9.56 4.94 20.26
CA ILE A 18 8.26 4.97 20.92
C ILE A 18 8.39 4.56 22.38
N VAL A 19 9.18 3.54 22.71
CA VAL A 19 9.41 3.10 24.10
C VAL A 19 10.01 4.21 24.98
N HIS A 20 10.73 5.16 24.40
CA HIS A 20 11.39 6.26 25.13
C HIS A 20 10.62 7.59 25.09
N SER A 21 9.43 7.66 24.47
CA SER A 21 8.68 8.90 24.30
C SER A 21 7.51 9.03 25.30
N ASN A 22 7.32 10.24 25.87
CA ASN A 22 6.15 10.57 26.70
C ASN A 22 4.82 10.60 25.91
N THR A 23 4.84 10.47 24.58
CA THR A 23 3.66 10.49 23.70
C THR A 23 3.40 9.16 23.00
N ILE A 24 3.98 8.07 23.52
CA ILE A 24 3.85 6.70 23.01
C ILE A 24 2.39 6.32 22.70
N VAL A 25 1.48 6.53 23.65
CA VAL A 25 0.09 6.09 23.51
C VAL A 25 -0.59 6.78 22.31
N ALA A 26 -0.56 8.11 22.26
CA ALA A 26 -1.20 8.87 21.18
C ALA A 26 -0.59 8.56 19.80
N THR A 27 0.73 8.37 19.73
CA THR A 27 1.43 8.08 18.47
C THR A 27 1.07 6.69 17.94
N VAL A 28 1.10 5.67 18.81
CA VAL A 28 0.77 4.29 18.45
C VAL A 28 -0.72 4.14 18.11
N GLN A 29 -1.59 4.85 18.82
CA GLN A 29 -3.01 4.88 18.51
C GLN A 29 -3.29 5.54 17.15
N GLY A 30 -2.64 6.67 16.85
CA GLY A 30 -2.72 7.29 15.52
C GLY A 30 -2.21 6.39 14.39
N LEU A 31 -1.19 5.56 14.67
CA LEU A 31 -0.75 4.50 13.73
C LEU A 31 -1.83 3.44 13.52
N ALA A 32 -2.43 2.93 14.59
CA ALA A 32 -3.49 1.93 14.52
C ALA A 32 -4.70 2.43 13.69
N GLN A 33 -5.12 3.68 13.88
CA GLN A 33 -6.20 4.29 13.10
C GLN A 33 -5.90 4.28 11.59
N ARG A 34 -4.67 4.62 11.19
CA ARG A 34 -4.27 4.56 9.78
C ARG A 34 -4.24 3.13 9.25
N TYR A 35 -3.74 2.18 10.04
CA TYR A 35 -3.62 0.78 9.64
C TYR A 35 -4.99 0.12 9.47
N VAL A 36 -5.96 0.44 10.33
CA VAL A 36 -7.36 0.07 10.12
C VAL A 36 -7.88 0.61 8.80
N GLY A 37 -7.59 1.88 8.47
CA GLY A 37 -7.93 2.46 7.17
C GLY A 37 -7.24 1.78 5.98
N TYR A 38 -6.18 1.00 6.21
CA TYR A 38 -5.51 0.16 5.22
C TYR A 38 -5.99 -1.29 5.24
N GLY A 39 -7.04 -1.62 6.00
CA GLY A 39 -7.59 -2.98 6.05
C GLY A 39 -6.75 -3.93 6.91
N VAL A 40 -5.87 -3.39 7.76
CA VAL A 40 -5.06 -4.22 8.65
C VAL A 40 -5.92 -4.69 9.82
N HIS A 41 -6.18 -6.00 9.85
CA HIS A 41 -6.87 -6.66 10.94
C HIS A 41 -5.92 -7.12 12.05
N LEU A 42 -6.49 -7.31 13.26
CA LEU A 42 -5.78 -7.89 14.40
C LEU A 42 -5.09 -9.23 14.07
N LYS A 43 -5.72 -10.07 13.22
CA LYS A 43 -5.16 -11.36 12.77
C LYS A 43 -3.82 -11.22 12.02
N HIS A 44 -3.51 -10.07 11.42
CA HIS A 44 -2.25 -9.87 10.70
C HIS A 44 -1.06 -9.67 11.64
N TYR A 45 -1.31 -9.24 12.88
CA TYR A 45 -0.26 -8.93 13.84
C TYR A 45 0.43 -10.20 14.36
N SER A 46 -0.28 -11.29 14.61
CA SER A 46 0.35 -12.54 15.08
C SER A 46 1.40 -13.04 14.08
N LEU A 47 1.02 -13.18 12.81
CA LEU A 47 1.93 -13.60 11.75
C LEU A 47 3.08 -12.60 11.56
N PHE A 48 2.78 -11.30 11.55
CA PHE A 48 3.79 -10.26 11.40
C PHE A 48 4.83 -10.30 12.53
N GLY A 49 4.39 -10.46 13.78
CA GLY A 49 5.29 -10.56 14.93
C GLY A 49 6.22 -11.78 14.83
N THR A 50 5.69 -12.94 14.43
CA THR A 50 6.50 -14.14 14.22
C THR A 50 7.56 -13.94 13.14
N ILE A 51 7.17 -13.40 11.97
CA ILE A 51 8.09 -13.15 10.86
C ILE A 51 9.14 -12.09 11.24
N LEU A 52 8.74 -11.03 11.94
CA LEU A 52 9.66 -10.00 12.42
C LEU A 52 10.74 -10.59 13.33
N LEU A 53 10.36 -11.42 14.31
CA LEU A 53 11.32 -12.05 15.20
C LEU A 53 12.27 -13.00 14.45
N ALA A 54 11.74 -13.84 13.54
CA ALA A 54 12.56 -14.71 12.71
C ALA A 54 13.54 -13.93 11.85
N THR A 55 13.09 -12.82 11.26
CA THR A 55 13.95 -11.93 10.46
C THR A 55 15.04 -11.31 11.32
N LEU A 56 14.72 -10.89 12.56
CA LEU A 56 15.70 -10.32 13.48
C LEU A 56 16.75 -11.34 13.94
N GLU A 57 16.35 -12.59 14.10
CA GLU A 57 17.26 -13.72 14.36
C GLU A 57 18.22 -13.91 13.20
N ASP A 58 17.69 -14.01 11.97
CA ASP A 58 18.49 -14.21 10.76
C ASP A 58 19.50 -13.09 10.50
N VAL A 59 19.10 -11.81 10.68
CA VAL A 59 20.00 -10.67 10.42
C VAL A 59 20.99 -10.41 11.56
N SER A 60 20.67 -10.82 12.80
CA SER A 60 21.56 -10.65 13.95
C SER A 60 22.64 -11.74 14.02
N GLY A 61 22.41 -12.90 13.40
CA GLY A 61 23.35 -14.02 13.33
C GLY A 61 23.88 -14.38 14.73
N ASP A 62 25.21 -14.42 14.88
CA ASP A 62 25.89 -14.83 16.10
C ASP A 62 25.62 -13.92 17.33
N THR A 63 25.07 -12.72 17.12
CA THR A 63 24.70 -11.80 18.21
C THR A 63 23.31 -12.05 18.78
N TRP A 64 22.54 -12.96 18.16
CA TRP A 64 21.20 -13.30 18.62
C TRP A 64 21.25 -14.08 19.94
N SER A 65 20.44 -13.66 20.91
CA SER A 65 20.34 -14.29 22.22
C SER A 65 18.89 -14.38 22.68
N MET A 66 18.61 -15.29 23.62
CA MET A 66 17.26 -15.43 24.20
C MET A 66 16.82 -14.13 24.89
N GLN A 67 17.75 -13.40 25.52
CA GLN A 67 17.47 -12.10 26.11
C GLN A 67 17.03 -11.07 25.06
N LEU A 68 17.71 -11.05 23.90
CA LEU A 68 17.37 -10.16 22.80
C LEU A 68 16.00 -10.50 22.21
N LYS A 69 15.72 -11.79 22.02
CA LYS A 69 14.40 -12.29 21.61
C LYS A 69 13.28 -11.82 22.54
N HIS A 70 13.47 -11.97 23.86
CA HIS A 70 12.48 -11.52 24.84
C HIS A 70 12.30 -10.00 24.85
N ALA A 71 13.37 -9.22 24.69
CA ALA A 71 13.31 -7.76 24.62
C ALA A 71 12.48 -7.30 23.42
N TYR A 72 12.74 -7.85 22.23
CA TYR A 72 11.97 -7.52 21.02
C TYR A 72 10.51 -7.98 21.12
N LEU A 73 10.26 -9.19 21.63
CA LEU A 73 8.90 -9.68 21.83
C LEU A 73 8.12 -8.80 22.80
N SER A 74 8.74 -8.36 23.88
CA SER A 74 8.11 -7.48 24.87
C SER A 74 7.79 -6.10 24.28
N ALA A 75 8.73 -5.51 23.55
CA ALA A 75 8.50 -4.24 22.87
C ALA A 75 7.37 -4.34 21.84
N TYR A 76 7.36 -5.40 21.03
CA TYR A 76 6.30 -5.67 20.08
C TYR A 76 4.94 -5.83 20.76
N SER A 77 4.89 -6.63 21.84
CA SER A 77 3.66 -6.87 22.61
C SER A 77 3.12 -5.60 23.24
N LEU A 78 3.99 -4.73 23.76
CA LEU A 78 3.60 -3.44 24.31
C LEU A 78 2.95 -2.54 23.25
N VAL A 79 3.55 -2.43 22.06
CA VAL A 79 2.98 -1.65 20.96
C VAL A 79 1.64 -2.22 20.53
N LEU A 80 1.54 -3.54 20.34
CA LEU A 80 0.28 -4.19 20.00
C LEU A 80 -0.80 -3.93 21.06
N TYR A 81 -0.44 -4.03 22.34
CA TYR A 81 -1.35 -3.78 23.46
C TYR A 81 -1.93 -2.36 23.42
N ILE A 82 -1.11 -1.36 23.09
CA ILE A 82 -1.56 0.03 22.95
C ILE A 82 -2.49 0.21 21.72
N MET A 83 -2.29 -0.57 20.65
CA MET A 83 -3.15 -0.55 19.46
C MET A 83 -4.49 -1.27 19.67
N LEU A 84 -4.58 -2.25 20.57
CA LEU A 84 -5.75 -3.12 20.76
C LEU A 84 -7.09 -2.37 20.88
N PRO A 85 -7.23 -1.27 21.65
CA PRO A 85 -8.51 -0.59 21.78
C PRO A 85 -9.10 -0.13 20.44
N ILE A 86 -8.23 0.29 19.50
CA ILE A 86 -8.65 0.70 18.16
C ILE A 86 -8.91 -0.52 17.28
N LEU A 87 -8.01 -1.51 17.31
CA LEU A 87 -8.15 -2.72 16.48
C LEU A 87 -9.39 -3.55 16.82
N LEU A 88 -9.85 -3.51 18.08
CA LEU A 88 -11.04 -4.23 18.53
C LEU A 88 -12.37 -3.47 18.29
N THR A 89 -12.31 -2.14 18.18
CA THR A 89 -13.50 -1.29 17.98
C THR A 89 -13.65 -0.81 16.55
N ALA A 90 -12.61 -0.94 15.74
CA ALA A 90 -12.62 -0.61 14.33
C ALA A 90 -13.61 -1.49 13.57
N ASP A 91 -14.55 -0.84 12.88
CA ASP A 91 -15.23 -1.45 11.76
C ASP A 91 -14.26 -1.42 10.58
N ILE A 92 -13.61 -2.55 10.35
CA ILE A 92 -12.61 -2.67 9.30
C ILE A 92 -13.41 -2.88 8.02
N ALA A 93 -13.66 -1.78 7.31
CA ALA A 93 -14.16 -1.83 5.95
C ALA A 93 -13.23 -2.73 5.14
N ASP A 94 -13.81 -3.72 4.45
CA ASP A 94 -13.08 -4.60 3.54
C ASP A 94 -12.35 -3.68 2.56
N VAL A 95 -11.02 -3.70 2.58
CA VAL A 95 -10.27 -2.80 1.71
C VAL A 95 -10.39 -3.36 0.32
N PRO A 96 -11.05 -2.63 -0.61
CA PRO A 96 -11.20 -3.11 -1.97
C PRO A 96 -9.80 -3.35 -2.54
N GLU A 97 -9.66 -4.42 -3.31
CA GLU A 97 -8.40 -4.85 -3.93
C GLU A 97 -7.75 -3.73 -4.77
N GLY A 98 -8.54 -2.75 -5.20
CA GLY A 98 -8.07 -1.49 -5.78
C GLY A 98 -8.79 -0.28 -5.21
N ILE A 99 -8.13 0.88 -5.32
CA ILE A 99 -8.74 2.17 -5.00
C ILE A 99 -9.57 2.61 -6.21
N PRO A 100 -10.86 2.97 -6.03
CA PRO A 100 -11.65 3.51 -7.13
C PRO A 100 -11.02 4.81 -7.63
N ALA A 101 -10.85 4.92 -8.95
CA ALA A 101 -10.30 6.10 -9.61
C ALA A 101 -11.23 6.56 -10.73
N THR A 102 -11.42 7.87 -10.84
CA THR A 102 -12.26 8.48 -11.87
C THR A 102 -11.40 9.21 -12.89
N ILE A 103 -11.61 8.96 -14.19
CA ILE A 103 -10.98 9.74 -15.25
C ILE A 103 -11.60 11.13 -15.29
N THR A 104 -10.83 12.15 -14.92
CA THR A 104 -11.28 13.55 -14.89
C THR A 104 -10.91 14.31 -16.16
N HIS A 105 -9.74 14.03 -16.73
CA HIS A 105 -9.29 14.70 -17.95
C HIS A 105 -8.70 13.73 -18.97
N ILE A 106 -8.96 14.06 -20.24
CA ILE A 106 -8.52 13.34 -21.43
C ILE A 106 -7.89 14.38 -22.36
N VAL A 107 -6.59 14.25 -22.63
CA VAL A 107 -5.87 15.14 -23.56
C VAL A 107 -5.17 14.30 -24.62
N SER A 108 -5.41 14.57 -25.90
CA SER A 108 -4.68 13.93 -26.98
C SER A 108 -3.26 14.49 -27.06
N ILE A 109 -2.26 13.62 -26.98
CA ILE A 109 -0.84 13.99 -27.16
C ILE A 109 -0.44 13.77 -28.63
N SER A 110 -0.90 12.68 -29.23
CA SER A 110 -0.66 12.31 -30.61
C SER A 110 -1.84 11.50 -31.17
N ALA A 111 -1.76 11.09 -32.45
CA ALA A 111 -2.77 10.25 -33.08
C ALA A 111 -2.97 8.87 -32.41
N TRP A 112 -2.01 8.43 -31.58
CA TRP A 112 -1.97 7.10 -30.98
C TRP A 112 -1.66 7.12 -29.49
N ALA A 113 -1.55 8.31 -28.88
CA ALA A 113 -1.25 8.45 -27.45
C ALA A 113 -2.09 9.56 -26.83
N THR A 114 -2.62 9.27 -25.64
CA THR A 114 -3.40 10.22 -24.88
C THR A 114 -2.95 10.28 -23.43
N ARG A 115 -3.02 11.48 -22.85
CA ARG A 115 -2.90 11.68 -21.42
C ARG A 115 -4.25 11.45 -20.76
N ARG A 116 -4.25 10.68 -19.68
CA ARG A 116 -5.42 10.45 -18.82
C ARG A 116 -5.09 10.95 -17.42
N THR A 117 -5.87 11.90 -16.92
CA THR A 117 -5.79 12.32 -15.51
C THR A 117 -6.84 11.56 -14.73
N LEU A 118 -6.40 10.90 -13.67
CA LEU A 118 -7.23 10.14 -12.74
C LEU A 118 -7.30 10.87 -11.42
N ALA A 119 -8.47 10.92 -10.80
CA ALA A 119 -8.67 11.41 -9.44
C ALA A 119 -9.14 10.26 -8.53
N PHE A 120 -8.68 10.27 -7.29
CA PHE A 120 -9.01 9.27 -6.28
C PHE A 120 -8.98 9.89 -4.88
N ASP A 121 -9.77 9.32 -3.97
CA ASP A 121 -10.01 9.90 -2.64
C ASP A 121 -8.90 9.60 -1.62
N TYR A 122 -7.80 9.03 -2.08
CA TYR A 122 -6.65 8.61 -1.26
C TYR A 122 -5.41 9.45 -1.59
N GLY A 123 -4.66 9.91 -0.58
CA GLY A 123 -3.42 10.67 -0.80
C GLY A 123 -2.25 9.75 -1.17
N MET A 124 -2.16 9.34 -2.44
CA MET A 124 -1.13 8.40 -2.89
C MET A 124 0.24 9.09 -2.96
N ARG A 125 1.29 8.37 -2.53
CA ARG A 125 2.68 8.79 -2.68
C ARG A 125 3.37 7.89 -3.70
N PHE A 126 4.03 8.50 -4.67
CA PHE A 126 4.76 7.82 -5.73
C PHE A 126 5.99 8.64 -6.11
N HIS A 127 6.97 7.98 -6.71
CA HIS A 127 8.20 8.58 -7.23
C HIS A 127 8.18 8.54 -8.76
N PRO A 128 8.95 9.42 -9.44
CA PRO A 128 9.16 9.32 -10.87
C PRO A 128 9.65 7.92 -11.26
N GLY A 129 8.95 7.28 -12.20
CA GLY A 129 9.21 5.91 -12.64
C GLY A 129 8.31 4.84 -12.02
N ASP A 130 7.51 5.18 -11.01
CA ASP A 130 6.49 4.27 -10.47
C ASP A 130 5.36 4.03 -11.47
N ALA A 131 4.71 2.88 -11.37
CA ALA A 131 3.56 2.48 -12.18
C ALA A 131 2.40 2.04 -11.31
N VAL A 132 1.18 2.23 -11.80
CA VAL A 132 -0.06 1.76 -11.17
C VAL A 132 -0.63 0.58 -11.94
N TRP A 133 -1.28 -0.35 -11.23
CA TRP A 133 -1.98 -1.49 -11.81
C TRP A 133 -3.47 -1.17 -11.91
N PHE A 134 -4.07 -1.41 -13.08
CA PHE A 134 -5.52 -1.33 -13.29
C PHE A 134 -6.09 -2.72 -13.47
N GLY A 135 -7.11 -3.06 -12.69
CA GLY A 135 -8.03 -4.15 -13.00
C GLY A 135 -9.08 -3.64 -13.98
N LEU A 136 -9.07 -4.16 -15.21
CA LEU A 136 -9.99 -3.79 -16.28
C LEU A 136 -11.01 -4.91 -16.47
N PRO A 137 -12.32 -4.63 -16.52
CA PRO A 137 -13.36 -5.65 -16.69
C PRO A 137 -13.44 -6.08 -18.16
N ILE A 138 -12.41 -6.75 -18.65
CA ILE A 138 -12.29 -7.26 -20.02
C ILE A 138 -12.34 -8.77 -19.93
N ALA A 139 -13.24 -9.39 -20.69
CA ALA A 139 -13.35 -10.84 -20.67
C ALA A 139 -12.07 -11.50 -21.17
N CYS A 140 -11.53 -12.43 -20.38
CA CYS A 140 -10.48 -13.33 -20.83
C CYS A 140 -11.14 -14.59 -21.38
N ASP A 141 -10.66 -15.10 -22.52
CA ASP A 141 -11.12 -16.37 -23.09
C ASP A 141 -10.72 -17.60 -22.24
N ASP A 142 -9.93 -17.40 -21.19
CA ASP A 142 -9.54 -18.44 -20.22
C ASP A 142 -10.49 -18.41 -19.02
N ASN A 143 -10.92 -19.59 -18.56
CA ASN A 143 -11.84 -19.85 -17.43
C ASN A 143 -11.29 -19.37 -16.06
N ASP A 144 -11.01 -18.08 -15.92
CA ASP A 144 -10.61 -17.41 -14.69
C ASP A 144 -11.84 -16.66 -14.15
N ASP A 145 -12.32 -17.04 -12.97
CA ASP A 145 -13.64 -16.69 -12.42
C ASP A 145 -13.86 -15.16 -12.24
N ASP A 146 -12.80 -14.35 -12.28
CA ASP A 146 -12.88 -12.91 -11.98
C ASP A 146 -13.02 -12.00 -13.21
N ASN A 147 -12.80 -12.49 -14.44
CA ASN A 147 -13.01 -11.73 -15.69
C ASN A 147 -12.37 -10.32 -15.73
N VAL A 148 -11.26 -10.13 -14.98
CA VAL A 148 -10.54 -8.85 -14.83
C VAL A 148 -9.11 -9.00 -15.36
N VAL A 149 -8.74 -8.15 -16.31
CA VAL A 149 -7.38 -8.07 -16.85
C VAL A 149 -6.58 -7.01 -16.09
N HIS A 150 -5.47 -7.42 -15.47
CA HIS A 150 -4.54 -6.49 -14.85
C HIS A 150 -3.49 -5.97 -15.85
N ARG A 151 -3.31 -4.64 -15.91
CA ARG A 151 -2.24 -3.98 -16.69
C ARG A 151 -1.61 -2.84 -15.91
N HIS A 152 -0.30 -2.65 -16.10
CA HIS A 152 0.45 -1.58 -15.47
C HIS A 152 0.62 -0.38 -16.41
N PHE A 153 0.51 0.83 -15.86
CA PHE A 153 0.75 2.08 -16.58
C PHE A 153 1.66 2.99 -15.75
N CYS A 154 2.67 3.56 -16.41
CA CYS A 154 3.63 4.44 -15.75
C CYS A 154 2.97 5.78 -15.36
N ILE A 155 3.26 6.25 -14.15
CA ILE A 155 2.81 7.55 -13.66
C ILE A 155 3.70 8.63 -14.27
N LEU A 156 3.07 9.61 -14.92
CA LEU A 156 3.73 10.78 -15.50
C LEU A 156 3.81 11.98 -14.53
N SER A 157 2.95 12.01 -13.51
CA SER A 157 2.90 13.11 -12.55
C SER A 157 4.11 13.10 -11.61
N ILE A 158 4.34 14.24 -10.96
CA ILE A 158 5.32 14.38 -9.88
C ILE A 158 4.53 14.55 -8.58
N CYS A 159 4.72 13.63 -7.63
CA CYS A 159 4.08 13.73 -6.32
C CYS A 159 4.77 14.79 -5.46
N ASN A 160 3.99 15.70 -4.88
CA ASN A 160 4.51 16.65 -3.89
C ASN A 160 4.50 16.03 -2.47
N VAL A 161 5.13 16.70 -1.50
CA VAL A 161 5.39 16.18 -0.13
C VAL A 161 4.10 15.76 0.63
N GLY A 162 2.93 16.27 0.23
CA GLY A 162 1.62 15.97 0.83
C GLY A 162 0.91 14.70 0.32
N GLY A 163 1.44 14.03 -0.71
CA GLY A 163 0.67 13.04 -1.48
C GLY A 163 -0.16 13.72 -2.57
N ALA A 164 -0.50 12.96 -3.61
CA ALA A 164 -1.34 13.43 -4.70
C ALA A 164 -2.65 12.66 -4.74
N HIS A 165 -3.75 13.39 -4.96
CA HIS A 165 -5.09 12.85 -5.23
C HIS A 165 -5.37 12.69 -6.72
N THR A 166 -4.39 13.07 -7.55
CA THR A 166 -4.46 12.93 -9.00
C THR A 166 -3.17 12.35 -9.54
N ILE A 167 -3.30 11.54 -10.59
CA ILE A 167 -2.18 11.04 -11.39
C ILE A 167 -2.48 11.18 -12.86
N ASP A 168 -1.43 11.39 -13.65
CA ASP A 168 -1.44 11.41 -15.09
C ASP A 168 -0.80 10.15 -15.63
N LEU A 169 -1.44 9.55 -16.63
CA LEU A 169 -0.96 8.38 -17.34
C LEU A 169 -0.85 8.69 -18.82
N CYS A 170 0.15 8.10 -19.48
CA CYS A 170 0.18 7.99 -20.94
C CYS A 170 -0.46 6.67 -21.34
N VAL A 171 -1.56 6.71 -22.09
CA VAL A 171 -2.17 5.52 -22.67
C VAL A 171 -1.93 5.57 -24.18
N VAL A 172 -1.23 4.56 -24.67
CA VAL A 172 -0.91 4.34 -26.08
C VAL A 172 -1.91 3.33 -26.63
N ASP A 173 -2.48 3.58 -27.81
CA ASP A 173 -3.46 2.69 -28.45
C ASP A 173 -2.82 1.40 -28.97
N VAL A 174 -2.47 0.51 -28.02
CA VAL A 174 -1.85 -0.79 -28.29
C VAL A 174 -2.55 -1.84 -27.44
N GLY A 175 -3.45 -2.58 -28.08
CA GLY A 175 -4.15 -3.72 -27.47
C GLY A 175 -5.46 -3.37 -26.77
N THR A 176 -6.19 -4.42 -26.38
CA THR A 176 -7.58 -4.36 -25.86
C THR A 176 -7.71 -3.59 -24.54
N ALA A 177 -6.72 -3.70 -23.65
CA ALA A 177 -6.70 -2.98 -22.39
C ALA A 177 -6.56 -1.47 -22.56
N SER A 178 -5.71 -1.07 -23.52
CA SER A 178 -5.48 0.33 -23.85
C SER A 178 -6.70 0.93 -24.53
N ASP A 179 -7.33 0.18 -25.46
CA ASP A 179 -8.57 0.60 -26.10
C ASP A 179 -9.71 0.81 -25.10
N TRP A 180 -9.86 -0.05 -24.09
CA TRP A 180 -10.84 0.15 -23.02
C TRP A 180 -10.61 1.47 -22.26
N LEU A 181 -9.36 1.79 -21.90
CA LEU A 181 -9.02 3.05 -21.23
C LEU A 181 -9.16 4.27 -22.15
N LEU A 182 -9.05 4.08 -23.47
CA LEU A 182 -9.32 5.10 -24.46
C LEU A 182 -10.83 5.33 -24.65
N HIS A 183 -11.63 4.26 -24.58
CA HIS A 183 -13.06 4.22 -24.89
C HIS A 183 -13.91 3.47 -23.84
N PRO A 184 -13.96 3.91 -22.57
CA PRO A 184 -14.60 3.16 -21.48
C PRO A 184 -16.13 3.01 -21.62
N ARG A 185 -16.75 3.69 -22.61
CA ARG A 185 -18.20 3.63 -22.89
C ARG A 185 -18.61 2.69 -24.02
N ARG A 186 -17.67 2.06 -24.72
CA ARG A 186 -17.99 1.15 -25.85
C ARG A 186 -18.18 -0.32 -25.45
N SER A 187 -17.80 -0.72 -24.24
CA SER A 187 -17.90 -2.11 -23.75
C SER A 187 -19.21 -2.39 -22.99
N ARG A 188 -20.36 -2.12 -23.61
CA ARG A 188 -21.67 -2.51 -23.08
C ARG A 188 -22.46 -3.29 -24.11
#